data_AF-D6TE67-F1
#
_entry.id   AF-D6TE67-F1
#
_cell.length_a   1.000
_cell.length_b   1.000
_cell.length_c   1.000
_cell.angle_alpha   90.00
_cell.angle_beta   90.00
_cell.angle_gamma   90.00
#
_symmetry.space_group_name_H-M   'P 1'
#
loop_
_entity.id
_entity.type
_entity.pdbx_description
1 polymer ?
#
loop_
_entity_poly.entity_id
_entity_poly.type
_entity_poly.pdbx_seq_one_letter_code
_entity_poly.pdbx_strand_id
1 'polypeptide(L)' 'MPLVLEANGNLTRMLELVALGEEERKLVEQGMALNQLLLSRLADEPTPAGPTPRELHSGKRKPLSVLTETVGLVKPD' A
#
# COMPACT_ATOMS: atom_id res chain seq x y z
N MET A 1 -3.92 -3.60 1.15
CA MET A 1 -2.47 -3.37 0.97
C MET A 1 -1.75 -3.48 2.32
N PRO A 2 -1.19 -4.63 2.71
CA PRO A 2 -0.46 -4.74 3.98
C PRO A 2 1.02 -4.30 3.86
N LEU A 3 1.68 -4.60 2.73
CA LEU A 3 3.14 -4.51 2.59
C LEU A 3 3.72 -3.10 2.80
N VAL A 4 3.01 -2.06 2.35
CA VAL A 4 3.49 -0.67 2.43
C VAL A 4 3.39 -0.11 3.86
N LEU A 5 2.34 -0.50 4.61
CA LEU A 5 2.18 -0.11 6.00
C LEU A 5 3.23 -0.79 6.89
N GLU A 6 3.56 -2.05 6.57
CA GLU A 6 4.61 -2.80 7.23
C GLU A 6 6.00 -2.17 7.02
N ALA A 7 6.29 -1.73 5.79
CA ALA A 7 7.54 -1.02 5.49
C ALA A 7 7.70 0.27 6.29
N ASN A 8 6.65 1.10 6.42
CA ASN A 8 6.71 2.33 7.20
C ASN A 8 6.90 2.04 8.69
N GLY A 9 6.21 1.03 9.22
CA GLY A 9 6.40 0.58 10.60
C GLY A 9 7.81 0.05 10.89
N ASN A 10 8.45 -0.61 9.92
CA ASN A 10 9.85 -1.03 10.05
C ASN A 10 10.83 0.15 10.08
N LEU A 11 10.58 1.19 9.29
CA LEU A 11 11.42 2.39 9.29
C LEU A 11 11.29 3.18 10.59
N THR A 12 10.08 3.31 11.15
CA THR A 12 9.89 3.90 12.49
C THR A 12 10.63 3.10 13.56
N ARG A 13 10.54 1.76 13.52
CA ARG A 13 11.30 0.90 14.45
C ARG A 13 12.80 1.04 14.28
N MET A 14 13.31 1.22 13.06
CA MET A 14 14.74 1.50 12.82
C MET A 14 15.18 2.81 13.49
N LEU A 15 14.38 3.87 13.40
CA LEU A 15 14.69 5.16 14.04
C LEU A 15 14.72 5.09 15.58
N GLU A 16 14.02 4.13 16.18
CA GLU A 16 13.89 3.95 17.63
C GLU A 16 14.88 2.92 18.20
N LEU A 17 15.14 1.84 17.46
CA LEU A 17 15.85 0.66 17.98
C LEU A 17 17.27 0.51 17.44
N VAL A 18 17.60 1.18 16.31
CA VAL A 18 18.93 1.13 15.71
C VAL A 18 19.66 2.43 16.02
N ALA A 19 20.92 2.31 16.47
CA ALA A 19 21.79 3.46 16.67
C ALA A 19 22.26 4.00 15.30
N LEU A 20 21.43 4.84 14.69
CA LEU A 20 21.75 5.54 13.45
C LEU A 20 22.58 6.79 13.74
N GLY A 21 23.59 7.05 12.91
CA GLY A 21 24.25 8.34 12.85
C GLY A 21 23.30 9.44 12.38
N GLU A 22 23.68 10.70 12.60
CA GLU A 22 22.84 11.87 12.26
C GLU A 22 22.46 11.90 10.77
N GLU A 23 23.43 11.68 9.87
CA GLU A 23 23.19 11.64 8.43
C GLU A 23 22.29 10.47 8.02
N GLU A 24 22.48 9.29 8.64
CA GLU A 24 21.65 8.11 8.37
C GLU A 24 20.20 8.35 8.80
N ARG A 25 20.00 8.91 9.99
CA ARG A 25 18.66 9.31 10.49
C ARG A 25 17.99 10.29 9.53
N LYS A 26 18.72 11.33 9.09
CA LYS A 26 18.20 12.34 8.16
C LYS A 26 17.77 11.74 6.82
N LEU A 27 18.56 10.81 6.28
CA LEU A 27 18.20 10.09 5.05
C LEU A 27 16.95 9.24 5.23
N VAL A 28 16.81 8.54 6.36
CA VAL A 28 15.62 7.74 6.67
C VAL A 28 14.38 8.64 6.79
N GLU A 29 14.45 9.73 7.54
CA GLU A 29 13.34 10.69 7.69
C GLU A 29 12.92 11.30 6.34
N GLN A 30 13.89 11.71 5.52
CA GLN A 30 13.63 12.23 4.17
C GLN A 30 12.97 11.17 3.28
N GLY A 31 13.46 9.93 3.32
CA GLY A 31 12.88 8.81 2.58
C GLY A 31 11.44 8.52 2.99
N MET A 32 11.15 8.52 4.29
CA MET A 32 9.80 8.35 4.82
C MET A 32 8.86 9.45 4.34
N ALA A 33 9.30 10.72 4.37
CA ALA A 33 8.51 11.85 3.90
C ALA A 33 8.19 11.76 2.39
N LEU A 34 9.19 11.43 1.57
CA LEU A 34 9.01 11.26 0.12
C LEU A 34 8.09 10.09 -0.22
N ASN A 35 8.21 8.98 0.51
CA ASN A 35 7.34 7.83 0.34
C ASN A 35 5.88 8.17 0.68
N GLN A 36 5.64 8.87 1.79
CA GLN A 36 4.29 9.30 2.18
C GLN A 36 3.66 10.22 1.13
N LEU A 37 4.45 11.13 0.55
CA LEU A 37 4.03 11.98 -0.55
C LEU A 37 3.65 11.16 -1.79
N LEU A 38 4.49 10.19 -2.17
CA LEU A 38 4.23 9.31 -3.31
C LEU A 38 2.93 8.51 -3.13
N LEU A 39 2.72 7.92 -1.95
CA LEU A 39 1.49 7.18 -1.64
C LEU A 39 0.25 8.08 -1.69
N SER A 40 0.37 9.32 -1.21
CA SER A 40 -0.73 10.28 -1.24
C SER A 40 -1.13 10.65 -2.68
N ARG A 41 -0.15 10.77 -3.58
CA ARG A 41 -0.39 11.01 -5.02
C ARG A 41 -0.99 9.78 -5.70
N LEU A 42 -0.38 8.61 -5.51
CA LEU A 42 -0.86 7.36 -6.10
C LEU A 42 -2.26 6.98 -5.64
N ALA A 43 -2.70 7.44 -4.46
CA ALA A 43 -4.04 7.16 -3.95
C ALA A 43 -5.16 7.64 -4.89
N ASP A 44 -4.89 8.67 -5.69
CA ASP A 44 -5.82 9.29 -6.63
C ASP A 44 -5.53 8.94 -8.11
N GLU A 45 -4.44 8.24 -8.40
CA GLU A 45 -4.09 7.83 -9.75
C GLU A 45 -4.92 6.60 -10.18
N PRO A 46 -5.60 6.63 -11.34
CA PRO A 46 -6.31 5.48 -11.87
C PRO A 46 -5.37 4.28 -12.05
N THR A 47 -5.77 3.12 -11.55
CA THR A 47 -5.07 1.88 -11.92
C THR A 47 -5.35 1.54 -13.39
N PRO A 48 -4.54 0.68 -14.05
CA PRO A 48 -4.85 0.22 -15.41
C PRO A 48 -6.23 -0.44 -15.55
N ALA A 49 -6.81 -0.95 -14.45
CA ALA A 49 -8.16 -1.52 -14.42
C ALA A 49 -9.28 -0.45 -14.32
N GLY A 50 -8.94 0.84 -14.21
CA GLY A 50 -9.87 1.96 -14.09
C GLY A 50 -9.90 2.63 -12.72
N PRO A 51 -10.24 1.92 -11.62
CA PRO A 51 -10.46 2.58 -10.34
C PRO A 51 -9.15 3.04 -9.69
N THR A 52 -9.22 4.11 -8.92
CA THR A 52 -8.11 4.59 -8.08
C THR A 52 -7.95 3.69 -6.84
N PRO A 53 -6.76 3.68 -6.21
CA PRO A 53 -6.59 3.00 -4.93
C PRO A 53 -7.58 3.46 -3.84
N ARG A 54 -7.98 4.75 -3.78
CA ARG A 54 -9.03 5.20 -2.85
C ARG A 54 -10.38 4.55 -3.14
N GLU A 55 -10.76 4.51 -4.41
CA GLU A 55 -12.02 3.89 -4.84
C GLU A 55 -12.03 2.39 -4.49
N LEU A 56 -10.92 1.68 -4.67
CA LEU A 56 -10.78 0.27 -4.29
C LEU A 56 -10.93 0.03 -2.78
N HIS A 57 -10.55 0.98 -1.91
CA HIS A 57 -10.73 0.87 -0.47
C HIS A 57 -12.14 1.28 -0.02
N SER A 58 -12.77 2.22 -0.72
CA SER A 58 -14.15 2.67 -0.46
C SER A 58 -15.22 1.74 -1.06
N GLY A 59 -14.85 0.99 -2.10
CA GLY A 59 -15.70 0.03 -2.76
C GLY A 59 -16.02 -1.12 -1.82
N LYS A 60 -17.31 -1.41 -1.64
CA LYS A 60 -17.80 -2.60 -0.95
C LYS A 60 -17.00 -3.80 -1.49
N ARG A 61 -16.13 -4.37 -0.66
CA ARG A 61 -15.39 -5.58 -0.97
C ARG A 61 -16.40 -6.59 -1.48
N LYS A 62 -16.42 -6.84 -2.80
CA LYS A 62 -17.18 -7.97 -3.32
C LYS A 62 -16.51 -9.21 -2.73
N PRO A 63 -17.26 -10.12 -2.08
CA PRO A 63 -16.67 -11.33 -1.56
C PRO A 63 -15.95 -12.06 -2.68
N LEU A 64 -14.83 -12.72 -2.35
CA LEU A 64 -13.96 -13.39 -3.32
C LEU A 64 -14.73 -14.40 -4.19
N SER A 65 -15.84 -14.95 -3.68
CA SER A 65 -16.79 -15.81 -4.41
C SER A 65 -17.48 -15.14 -5.61
N VAL A 66 -17.55 -13.81 -5.65
CA VAL A 66 -18.16 -13.06 -6.77
C VAL A 66 -17.12 -12.72 -7.84
N LEU A 67 -15.82 -12.72 -7.48
CA LEU A 67 -14.74 -12.45 -8.44
C LEU A 67 -14.38 -13.69 -9.27
N THR A 68 -14.70 -14.89 -8.77
CA THR A 68 -14.51 -16.16 -9.50
C THR A 68 -15.50 -16.34 -10.66
N GLU A 69 -16.66 -15.65 -10.66
CA GLU A 69 -17.59 -15.67 -11.79
C GLU A 69 -17.05 -14.90 -13.01
N THR A 70 -16.25 -13.85 -12.77
CA THR A 70 -15.65 -13.03 -13.85
C THR A 70 -14.40 -13.64 -14.47
N VAL A 71 -13.76 -14.58 -13.77
CA VAL A 71 -12.62 -15.36 -14.27
C VAL A 71 -13.12 -16.79 -14.42
N GLY A 72 -13.86 -17.08 -15.49
CA GLY A 72 -14.66 -18.29 -15.72
C GLY A 72 -14.05 -19.63 -15.26
N LEU A 73 -14.06 -19.85 -13.95
CA LEU A 73 -13.53 -21.02 -13.28
C LEU A 73 -14.63 -21.53 -12.36
N VAL A 74 -15.17 -22.67 -12.79
CA VAL A 74 -16.10 -23.58 -12.11
C VAL A 74 -17.59 -23.26 -12.30
N LYS A 75 -18.20 -24.09 -13.15
CA LYS A 75 -19.62 -24.41 -13.13
C LYS A 75 -19.84 -25.42 -11.99
N PRO A 76 -20.70 -25.16 -11.00
CA PRO A 76 -21.08 -26.20 -10.03
C PRO A 76 -22.05 -27.19 -10.69
N ASP A 77 -21.91 -28.45 -10.31
CA ASP A 77 -22.62 -29.64 -10.82
C ASP A 77 -24.15 -29.58 -10.71
#